data_AF-A0A5C8JLQ9-F1
#
_entry.id   AF-A0A5C8JLQ9-F1
#
_cell.length_a   1.000
_cell.length_b   1.000
_cell.length_c   1.000
_cell.angle_alpha   90.00
_cell.angle_beta   90.00
_cell.angle_gamma   90.00
#
_symmetry.space_group_name_H-M   'P 1'
#
loop_
_entity.id
_entity.type
_entity.pdbx_description
1 polymer ?
#
loop_
_entity_poly.entity_id
_entity_poly.type
_entity_poly.pdbx_seq_one_letter_code
_entity_poly.pdbx_strand_id
1 'polypeptide(L)' 'MFATGREYLTGMLDVLVHEGMLAEWRRESPDGYVLRTHEGEEVTLTSSQAAMWTHGAFAAYLALVDQGRISPRLPGGT' A
#
# COMPACT_ATOMS: atom_id res chain seq x y z
N MET A 1 3.62 13.37 18.23
CA MET A 1 2.24 13.15 17.79
C MET A 1 2.23 11.82 17.06
N PHE A 2 1.50 10.81 17.55
CA PHE A 2 1.40 9.51 16.88
C PHE A 2 0.39 9.63 15.74
N ALA A 3 0.71 9.06 14.58
CA ALA A 3 -0.22 8.99 13.46
C ALA A 3 -1.49 8.26 13.91
N THR A 4 -2.66 8.82 13.56
CA THR A 4 -3.94 8.12 13.70
C THR A 4 -3.95 6.88 12.79
N GLY A 5 -4.78 5.87 13.09
CA GLY A 5 -4.85 4.65 12.27
C GLY A 5 -5.14 4.92 10.78
N ARG A 6 -5.77 6.06 10.47
CA ARG A 6 -6.01 6.54 9.11
C ARG A 6 -4.74 7.07 8.45
N GLU A 7 -3.99 7.94 9.12
CA GLU A 7 -2.73 8.48 8.60
C GLU A 7 -1.71 7.36 8.37
N TYR A 8 -1.70 6.36 9.26
CA TYR A 8 -0.89 5.17 9.11
C TYR A 8 -1.28 4.35 7.86
N LEU A 9 -2.58 4.14 7.62
CA LEU A 9 -3.07 3.45 6.42
C LEU A 9 -2.68 4.17 5.14
N THR A 10 -2.89 5.49 5.08
CA THR A 10 -2.49 6.31 3.93
C THR A 10 -0.99 6.22 3.67
N GLY A 11 -0.15 6.35 4.70
CA GLY A 11 1.30 6.24 4.54
C GLY A 11 1.74 4.84 4.05
N MET A 12 1.10 3.77 4.53
CA MET A 12 1.38 2.43 4.02
C MET A 12 0.97 2.25 2.56
N LEU A 13 -0.18 2.79 2.15
CA LEU A 13 -0.60 2.76 0.74
C LEU A 13 0.39 3.51 -0.15
N ASP A 14 0.90 4.66 0.30
CA ASP A 14 1.94 5.41 -0.40
C ASP A 14 3.24 4.61 -0.56
N VAL A 15 3.66 3.88 0.50
CA VAL A 15 4.81 2.97 0.42
C VAL A 15 4.57 1.86 -0.61
N LEU A 16 3.38 1.26 -0.65
CA LEU A 16 3.07 0.22 -1.64
C LEU A 16 3.08 0.75 -3.08
N VAL A 17 2.66 2.00 -3.29
CA VAL A 17 2.80 2.66 -4.60
C VAL A 17 4.28 2.92 -4.92
N HIS A 18 5.03 3.45 -3.96
CA HIS A 18 6.47 3.72 -4.12
C HIS A 18 7.26 2.46 -4.50
N GLU A 19 6.99 1.35 -3.81
CA GLU A 19 7.61 0.04 -4.07
C GLU A 19 7.04 -0.65 -5.32
N GLY A 20 6.03 -0.08 -5.96
CA GLY A 20 5.43 -0.58 -7.20
C GLY A 20 4.54 -1.80 -7.00
N MET A 21 4.15 -2.10 -5.77
CA MET A 21 3.18 -3.16 -5.45
C MET A 21 1.75 -2.76 -5.80
N LEU A 22 1.47 -1.46 -5.80
CA LEU A 22 0.20 -0.86 -6.19
C LEU A 22 0.44 0.20 -7.27
N ALA A 23 -0.48 0.37 -8.22
CA ALA A 23 -0.32 1.39 -9.25
C ALA A 23 -0.71 2.77 -8.71
N GLU A 24 -1.87 2.86 -8.07
CA GLU A 24 -2.32 4.05 -7.36
C GLU A 24 -3.39 3.68 -6.33
N TRP A 25 -3.66 4.62 -5.43
CA TRP A 25 -4.84 4.58 -4.59
C TRP A 25 -5.47 5.97 -4.54
N ARG A 26 -6.78 6.01 -4.31
CA ARG A 26 -7.51 7.25 -4.01
C ARG A 26 -8.48 7.04 -2.87
N ARG A 27 -8.74 8.12 -2.14
CA ARG A 27 -9.82 8.16 -1.17
C ARG A 27 -11.11 8.55 -1.88
N GLU A 28 -12.14 7.74 -1.72
CA GLU A 28 -13.45 7.98 -2.36
C GLU A 28 -14.48 8.54 -1.37
N SER A 29 -14.37 8.17 -0.10
CA SER A 29 -15.21 8.70 0.97
C SER A 29 -14.46 8.71 2.31
N PRO A 30 -15.04 9.25 3.40
CA PRO A 30 -14.39 9.21 4.71
C PRO A 30 -13.92 7.81 5.14
N ASP A 31 -14.65 6.77 4.70
CA ASP A 31 -14.39 5.37 5.02
C ASP A 31 -14.15 4.48 3.79
N GLY A 32 -13.95 5.07 2.61
CA GLY A 32 -13.83 4.37 1.34
C GLY A 32 -12.51 4.67 0.64
N TYR A 33 -11.85 3.61 0.18
CA TYR A 33 -10.61 3.63 -0.58
C TYR A 33 -10.83 2.91 -1.90
N VAL A 34 -10.21 3.42 -2.96
CA VAL A 34 -10.12 2.71 -4.24
C VAL A 34 -8.66 2.44 -4.49
N LEU A 35 -8.33 1.17 -4.72
CA LEU A 35 -6.98 0.72 -5.08
C LEU A 35 -6.99 0.35 -6.56
N ARG A 36 -5.97 0.77 -7.31
CA ARG A 36 -5.80 0.36 -8.71
C ARG A 36 -4.56 -0.50 -8.86
N THR A 37 -4.72 -1.67 -9.47
CA THR A 37 -3.60 -2.56 -9.82
C THR A 37 -2.90 -2.07 -11.10
N HIS A 38 -1.71 -2.60 -11.39
CA HIS A 38 -1.01 -2.32 -12.65
C HIS A 38 -1.71 -2.90 -13.88
N GLU A 39 -2.64 -3.84 -13.67
CA GLU A 39 -3.49 -4.40 -14.74
C GLU A 39 -4.72 -3.51 -15.03
N GLY A 40 -4.88 -2.41 -14.28
CA GLY A 40 -6.01 -1.48 -14.43
C GLY A 40 -7.26 -1.91 -13.68
N GLU A 41 -7.20 -2.97 -12.87
CA GLU A 41 -8.31 -3.36 -12.00
C GLU A 41 -8.46 -2.36 -10.86
N GLU A 42 -9.67 -1.86 -10.65
CA GLU A 42 -10.03 -1.02 -9.51
C GLU A 42 -10.81 -1.81 -8.48
N VAL A 43 -10.40 -1.70 -7.22
CA VAL A 43 -11.05 -2.34 -6.08
C VAL A 43 -11.47 -1.30 -5.06
N THR A 44 -12.77 -1.19 -4.83
CA THR A 44 -13.33 -0.33 -3.78
C THR A 44 -13.38 -1.09 -2.45
N LEU A 45 -12.79 -0.51 -1.41
CA LEU A 45 -12.64 -1.10 -0.08
C LEU A 45 -13.11 -0.13 1.00
N THR A 46 -13.68 -0.66 2.07
CA THR A 46 -13.86 0.09 3.31
C THR A 46 -12.50 0.34 4.00
N SER A 47 -12.44 1.27 4.97
CA SER A 47 -11.25 1.50 5.80
C SER A 47 -10.69 0.21 6.42
N SER A 48 -11.55 -0.68 6.91
CA SER A 48 -11.10 -1.94 7.53
C SER A 48 -10.58 -2.94 6.50
N GLN A 49 -11.24 -3.04 5.34
CA GLN A 49 -10.78 -3.89 4.25
C GLN A 49 -9.45 -3.39 3.67
N ALA A 50 -9.31 -2.07 3.47
CA ALA A 50 -8.07 -1.45 3.03
C ALA A 50 -6.93 -1.70 4.03
N ALA A 51 -7.19 -1.58 5.34
CA ALA A 51 -6.19 -1.87 6.36
C ALA A 51 -5.71 -3.33 6.35
N MET A 52 -6.63 -4.29 6.20
CA MET A 52 -6.28 -5.70 6.07
C MET A 52 -5.50 -5.98 4.79
N TRP A 53 -5.97 -5.46 3.65
CA TRP A 53 -5.32 -5.63 2.35
C TRP A 53 -3.89 -5.09 2.37
N THR A 54 -3.71 -3.88 2.89
CA THR A 54 -2.40 -3.20 2.94
C THR A 54 -1.42 -3.96 3.83
N HIS A 55 -1.88 -4.50 4.97
CA HIS A 55 -1.05 -5.39 5.80
C HIS A 55 -0.62 -6.66 5.06
N GLY A 56 -1.55 -7.32 4.37
CA GLY A 56 -1.25 -8.52 3.59
C GLY A 56 -0.25 -8.25 2.46
N ALA A 57 -0.46 -7.17 1.70
CA ALA A 57 0.43 -6.75 0.62
C ALA A 57 1.84 -6.42 1.14
N PHE A 58 1.95 -5.73 2.28
CA PHE A 58 3.24 -5.40 2.88
C PHE A 58 3.97 -6.65 3.41
N ALA A 59 3.25 -7.61 4.02
CA ALA A 59 3.83 -8.87 4.43
C ALA A 59 4.37 -9.68 3.24
N ALA A 60 3.62 -9.72 2.13
CA ALA A 60 4.07 -10.36 0.89
C ALA A 60 5.32 -9.67 0.30
N TYR A 61 5.35 -8.34 0.29
CA TYR A 61 6.53 -7.56 -0.11
C TYR A 61 7.76 -7.94 0.73
N LEU A 62 7.65 -7.95 2.06
CA LEU A 62 8.76 -8.31 2.93
C LEU A 62 9.26 -9.73 2.68
N ALA A 63 8.36 -10.69 2.44
CA ALA A 63 8.73 -12.05 2.09
C ALA A 63 9.50 -12.13 0.77
N LEU A 64 9.13 -11.32 -0.23
CA LEU A 64 9.85 -11.26 -1.51
C LEU A 64 11.24 -10.59 -1.37
N VAL A 65 11.35 -9.57 -0.51
CA VAL A 65 12.63 -8.92 -0.16
C VAL A 65 13.55 -9.91 0.55
N ASP A 66 13.05 -10.64 1.55
CA ASP A 66 13.80 -11.65 2.30
C ASP A 66 14.33 -12.76 1.39
N GLN A 67 13.54 -13.17 0.39
CA GLN A 67 13.95 -14.13 -0.65
C GLN A 67 14.93 -13.56 -1.68
N GLY A 68 15.27 -12.27 -1.62
CA GLY A 68 16.11 -11.60 -2.62
C GLY A 68 15.49 -11.51 -4.01
N ARG A 69 14.16 -11.70 -4.13
CA ARG A 69 13.44 -11.65 -5.41
C ARG A 69 13.16 -10.23 -5.88
N ILE A 70 13.08 -9.30 -4.93
CA ILE A 70 12.96 -7.87 -5.18
C ILE A 70 13.93 -7.12 -4.27
N SER A 71 14.42 -5.98 -4.72
CA SER A 71 15.22 -5.06 -3.91
C SER A 71 14.37 -3.86 -3.51
N PRO A 72 14.32 -3.49 -2.22
CA PRO A 72 13.63 -2.29 -1.78
C PRO A 72 14.09 -1.05 -2.53
N ARG A 73 13.15 -0.18 -2.89
CA ARG A 73 13.48 1.14 -3.42
C ARG A 73 13.81 2.04 -2.24
N LEU A 74 15.07 2.01 -1.79
CA LEU A 74 15.50 2.86 -0.68
C LEU A 74 15.21 4.34 -1.02
N PRO A 75 14.47 5.08 -0.19
CA PRO A 75 14.34 6.51 -0.36
C PRO A 75 15.70 7.15 -0.11
N GLY A 76 16.35 7.65 -1.17
CA GLY A 76 17.65 8.34 -1.09
C GLY A 76 18.83 7.68 -1.83
N GLY A 77 18.60 6.72 -2.71
CA GLY A 77 19.65 6.28 -3.65
C GLY A 77 19.97 7.39 -4.67
N THR A 78 21.18 7.95 -4.58
CA THR A 78 21.79 8.84 -5.59
C THR A 78 21.91 8.18 -6.95
#